data_AF-A0A1U7N092-F1
#
_entry.id   AF-A0A1U7N092-F1
#
_cell.length_a   1.000
_cell.length_b   1.000
_cell.length_c   1.000
_cell.angle_alpha   90.00
_cell.angle_beta   90.00
_cell.angle_gamma   90.00
#
_symmetry.space_group_name_H-M   'P 1'
#
loop_
_entity.id
_entity.type
_entity.pdbx_description
1 polymer ?
#
loop_
_entity_poly.entity_id
_entity_poly.type
_entity_poly.pdbx_seq_one_letter_code
_entity_poly.pdbx_strand_id
1 'polypeptide(L)'
;MSAQLPYHQLHDLQVVEILQHQGRGRPRLDAVPDKHYSYSATLVSIESVIAAERQRAGKFVLATNVLDEQVLSHDQILREYKAQQSTERGNRFLKTHYSSLRAFFSIPLSEWRLWP
;
A
#
# COMPACT_ATOMS: atom_id res chain seq x y z
N MET A 1 1.82 -17.91 6.43
CA MET A 1 2.46 -16.75 5.76
C MET A 1 2.79 -15.69 6.81
N SER A 2 3.86 -14.93 6.64
CA SER A 2 4.29 -13.92 7.63
C SER A 2 3.28 -12.78 7.74
N ALA A 3 2.88 -12.43 8.95
CA ALA A 3 1.95 -11.31 9.21
C ALA A 3 2.56 -9.94 8.87
N GLN A 4 3.89 -9.84 8.84
CA GLN A 4 4.59 -8.57 8.62
C GLN A 4 4.84 -8.24 7.15
N LEU A 5 4.79 -9.24 6.26
CA LEU A 5 5.06 -9.08 4.82
C LEU A 5 3.98 -9.80 3.98
N PRO A 6 2.72 -9.35 4.04
CA PRO A 6 1.60 -10.06 3.41
C PRO A 6 1.66 -10.07 1.87
N TYR A 7 2.43 -9.16 1.27
CA TYR A 7 2.54 -8.98 -0.17
C TYR A 7 3.83 -9.54 -0.78
N HIS A 8 4.60 -10.32 0.00
CA HIS A 8 5.89 -10.85 -0.45
C HIS A 8 5.94 -12.37 -0.28
N GLN A 9 6.75 -12.99 -1.11
CA GLN A 9 7.05 -14.41 -1.10
C GLN A 9 8.56 -14.65 -1.20
N LEU A 10 9.00 -15.82 -0.75
CA LEU A 10 10.38 -16.25 -0.93
C LEU A 10 10.55 -16.90 -2.31
N HIS A 11 11.66 -16.60 -2.96
CA HIS A 11 12.16 -17.25 -4.17
C HIS A 11 13.57 -17.79 -3.90
N ASP A 12 14.02 -18.70 -4.76
CA ASP A 12 15.38 -19.25 -4.74
C ASP A 12 15.78 -19.80 -3.36
N LEU A 13 14.84 -20.44 -2.66
CA LEU A 13 15.09 -21.01 -1.34
C LEU A 13 16.12 -22.13 -1.46
N GLN A 14 17.30 -21.92 -0.88
CA GLN A 14 18.40 -22.85 -0.88
C GLN A 14 18.90 -23.11 0.54
N VAL A 15 19.36 -24.34 0.77
CA VAL A 15 20.06 -24.72 2.01
C VAL A 15 21.56 -24.63 1.74
N VAL A 16 22.24 -23.81 2.53
CA VAL A 16 23.68 -23.59 2.46
C VAL A 16 24.34 -24.35 3.60
N GLU A 17 25.20 -25.31 3.26
CA GLU A 17 26.07 -25.99 4.22
C GLU A 17 27.26 -25.08 4.56
N ILE A 18 27.48 -24.86 5.85
CA ILE A 18 28.54 -24.03 6.42
C ILE A 18 29.42 -24.94 7.27
N LEU A 19 30.69 -25.05 6.91
CA LEU A 19 31.69 -25.77 7.70
C LEU A 19 32.35 -24.80 8.68
N GLN A 20 32.22 -25.08 9.98
CA GLN A 20 32.89 -24.31 11.04
C GLN A 20 33.95 -25.15 11.73
N HIS A 21 35.08 -24.53 12.07
CA HIS A 21 36.16 -25.18 12.81
C HIS A 21 36.18 -24.65 14.23
N GLN A 22 36.20 -25.54 15.21
CA GLN A 22 36.30 -25.17 16.61
C GLN A 22 37.73 -24.75 16.97
N GLY A 23 37.86 -23.65 17.73
CA GLY A 23 39.13 -23.17 18.27
C GLY A 23 39.67 -21.89 17.62
N ARG A 24 40.62 -21.25 18.32
CA ARG A 24 41.25 -19.99 17.89
C ARG A 24 42.45 -20.28 17.00
N GLY A 25 42.48 -19.75 15.78
CA GLY A 25 43.61 -19.85 14.86
C GLY A 25 43.39 -20.81 13.69
N ARG A 26 44.46 -21.09 12.92
CA ARG A 26 44.40 -21.98 11.75
C ARG A 26 44.04 -23.41 12.20
N PRO A 27 43.02 -24.05 11.59
CA PRO A 27 42.67 -25.44 11.90
C PRO A 27 43.86 -26.38 11.73
N ARG A 28 43.94 -27.41 12.57
CA ARG A 28 44.88 -28.52 12.38
C ARG A 28 44.49 -29.32 11.14
N LEU A 29 45.47 -29.95 10.49
CA LEU A 29 45.28 -30.71 9.25
C LEU A 29 44.21 -31.80 9.36
N ASP A 30 44.09 -32.41 10.55
CA ASP A 30 43.18 -33.53 10.81
C ASP A 30 41.88 -33.10 11.53
N ALA A 31 41.64 -31.79 11.64
CA ALA A 31 40.46 -31.29 12.35
C ALA A 31 39.19 -31.50 11.52
N VAL A 32 38.22 -32.22 12.08
CA VAL A 32 36.90 -32.41 11.47
C VAL A 32 36.06 -31.15 11.70
N PRO A 33 35.54 -30.49 10.64
CA PRO A 33 34.62 -29.36 10.79
C PRO A 33 33.26 -29.79 11.33
N ASP A 34 32.64 -28.90 12.10
CA ASP A 34 31.22 -28.95 12.39
C ASP A 34 30.42 -28.49 11.17
N LYS A 35 29.37 -29.25 10.84
CA LYS A 35 28.44 -28.92 9.75
C LYS A 35 27.26 -28.13 10.31
N HIS A 36 27.09 -26.92 9.81
CA HIS A 36 25.93 -26.08 10.04
C HIS A 36 25.15 -25.91 8.76
N TYR A 37 23.85 -25.67 8.87
CA TYR A 37 22.98 -25.40 7.72
C TYR A 37 22.27 -24.07 7.93
N SER A 38 22.23 -23.26 6.88
CA SER A 38 21.49 -22.00 6.85
C SER A 38 20.58 -21.97 5.63
N TYR A 39 19.46 -21.25 5.73
CA TYR A 39 18.58 -21.00 4.59
C TYR A 39 18.92 -19.65 3.98
N SER A 40 19.08 -19.63 2.66
CA SER A 40 19.19 -18.40 1.88
C SER A 40 18.01 -18.35 0.90
N ALA A 41 17.39 -17.17 0.77
CA ALA A 41 16.27 -16.96 -0.13
C ALA A 41 16.20 -15.48 -0.52
N THR A 42 15.61 -15.22 -1.68
CA THR A 42 15.31 -13.87 -2.17
C THR A 42 13.86 -13.52 -1.82
N LEU A 43 13.62 -12.34 -1.26
CA LEU A 43 12.28 -11.84 -1.01
C LEU A 43 11.76 -11.11 -2.25
N VAL A 44 10.60 -11.51 -2.78
CA VAL A 44 10.01 -10.98 -4.02
C VAL A 44 8.56 -10.58 -3.78
N SER A 45 8.13 -9.46 -4.38
CA SER A 45 6.74 -8.99 -4.35
C SER A 45 5.78 -9.87 -5.13
N ILE A 46 4.56 -10.04 -4.63
CA ILE A 46 3.48 -10.77 -5.31
C ILE A 46 2.62 -9.76 -6.08
N GLU A 47 3.02 -9.46 -7.31
CA GLU A 47 2.37 -8.41 -8.13
C GLU A 47 0.86 -8.62 -8.31
N SER A 48 0.38 -9.86 -8.40
CA SER A 48 -1.06 -10.15 -8.53
C SER A 48 -1.87 -9.73 -7.30
N VAL A 49 -1.34 -9.97 -6.10
CA VAL A 49 -1.98 -9.57 -4.84
C VAL A 49 -1.93 -8.06 -4.68
N ILE A 50 -0.78 -7.45 -4.99
CA ILE A 50 -0.62 -5.99 -4.97
C ILE A 50 -1.60 -5.33 -5.95
N ALA A 51 -1.74 -5.86 -7.16
CA ALA A 51 -2.68 -5.35 -8.15
C ALA A 51 -4.13 -5.46 -7.68
N ALA A 52 -4.51 -6.60 -7.09
CA ALA A 52 -5.85 -6.79 -6.53
C ALA A 52 -6.16 -5.80 -5.40
N GLU A 53 -5.23 -5.59 -4.47
CA GLU A 53 -5.40 -4.62 -3.39
C GLU A 53 -5.44 -3.17 -3.90
N ARG A 54 -4.63 -2.84 -4.92
CA ARG A 54 -4.71 -1.53 -5.59
C ARG A 54 -6.04 -1.29 -6.30
N GLN A 55 -6.70 -2.33 -6.78
CA GLN A 55 -8.05 -2.23 -7.34
C GLN A 55 -9.12 -2.06 -6.26
N ARG A 56 -8.94 -2.71 -5.09
CA ARG A 56 -9.81 -2.56 -3.91
C ARG A 56 -9.67 -1.22 -3.23
N ALA A 57 -8.52 -0.56 -3.37
CA ALA A 57 -8.30 0.77 -2.83
C ALA A 57 -9.40 1.72 -3.35
N GLY A 58 -10.16 2.29 -2.42
CA GLY A 58 -11.24 3.21 -2.74
C GLY A 58 -10.70 4.42 -3.48
N LYS A 59 -11.16 4.62 -4.72
CA LYS A 59 -10.90 5.83 -5.50
C LYS A 59 -12.14 6.69 -5.49
N PHE A 60 -11.97 8.01 -5.50
CA PHE A 60 -13.07 8.96 -5.60
C PHE A 60 -12.73 10.10 -6.53
N VAL A 61 -13.75 10.67 -7.17
CA VAL A 61 -13.61 11.88 -8.00
C VAL A 61 -14.01 13.08 -7.16
N LEU A 62 -13.17 14.12 -7.17
CA LEU A 62 -13.52 15.44 -6.64
C LEU A 62 -14.05 16.33 -7.76
N ALA A 63 -15.30 16.78 -7.63
CA ALA A 63 -15.89 17.76 -8.54
C ALA A 63 -16.14 19.08 -7.80
N THR A 64 -15.88 20.20 -8.49
CA THR A 64 -16.10 21.57 -8.00
C THR A 64 -16.79 22.40 -9.08
N ASN A 65 -17.61 23.37 -8.67
CA ASN A 65 -18.24 24.34 -9.60
C ASN A 65 -17.29 25.48 -9.99
N VAL A 66 -16.06 25.49 -9.51
CA VAL A 66 -15.04 26.48 -9.87
C VAL A 66 -14.32 26.00 -11.13
N LEU A 67 -14.52 26.71 -12.24
CA LEU A 67 -13.93 26.38 -13.55
C LEU A 67 -12.53 27.00 -13.74
N ASP A 68 -12.16 28.00 -12.95
CA ASP A 68 -10.90 28.72 -13.08
C ASP A 68 -9.81 28.09 -12.20
N GLU A 69 -8.80 27.50 -12.85
CA GLU A 69 -7.65 26.85 -12.21
C GLU A 69 -6.72 27.83 -11.48
N GLN A 70 -6.72 29.12 -11.84
CA GLN A 70 -5.95 30.16 -11.13
C GLN A 70 -6.56 30.50 -9.77
N VAL A 71 -7.86 30.27 -9.63
CA VAL A 71 -8.66 30.55 -8.43
C VAL A 71 -8.69 29.35 -7.48
N LEU A 72 -8.49 28.13 -8.00
CA LEU A 72 -8.50 26.90 -7.21
C LEU A 72 -7.63 25.81 -7.86
N SER A 73 -6.41 25.64 -7.35
CA SER A 73 -5.49 24.63 -7.85
C SER A 73 -5.83 23.22 -7.33
N HIS A 74 -5.36 22.17 -8.02
CA HIS A 74 -5.56 20.77 -7.62
C HIS A 74 -5.18 20.48 -6.16
N ASP A 75 -4.06 21.03 -5.69
CA ASP A 75 -3.61 20.85 -4.30
C ASP A 75 -4.49 21.59 -3.29
N GLN A 76 -5.09 22.72 -3.69
CA GLN A 76 -6.05 23.45 -2.86
C GLN A 76 -7.37 22.69 -2.76
N ILE A 77 -7.85 22.09 -3.86
CA ILE A 77 -9.03 21.22 -3.88
C ILE A 77 -8.90 20.08 -2.87
N LEU A 78 -7.76 19.37 -2.89
CA LEU A 78 -7.50 18.25 -1.98
C LEU A 78 -7.43 18.70 -0.51
N ARG A 79 -6.85 19.87 -0.25
CA ARG A 79 -6.74 20.44 1.10
C ARG A 79 -8.11 20.87 1.63
N GLU A 80 -8.90 21.60 0.84
CA GLU A 80 -10.25 22.01 1.23
C GLU A 80 -11.15 20.79 1.47
N TYR A 81 -11.11 19.79 0.59
CA TYR A 81 -11.84 18.53 0.78
C TYR A 81 -11.47 17.81 2.09
N LYS A 82 -10.17 17.66 2.40
CA LYS A 82 -9.70 17.03 3.65
C LYS A 82 -10.05 17.84 4.90
N ALA A 83 -10.11 19.17 4.80
CA ALA A 83 -10.43 20.06 5.91
C ALA A 83 -11.92 20.00 6.31
N GLN A 84 -12.81 19.46 5.47
CA GLN A 84 -14.26 19.37 5.73
C GLN A 84 -14.67 18.28 6.76
N GLN A 85 -13.77 17.84 7.65
CA GLN A 85 -13.95 16.61 8.42
C GLN A 85 -14.85 16.73 9.67
N SER A 86 -15.93 15.94 9.70
CA SER A 86 -16.21 15.03 10.83
C SER A 86 -16.79 13.71 10.28
N THR A 87 -16.26 12.62 10.78
CA THR A 87 -16.01 11.33 10.12
C THR A 87 -17.22 10.39 9.95
N GLU A 88 -18.47 10.84 10.09
CA GLU A 88 -19.64 9.93 10.04
C GLU A 88 -20.87 10.45 9.27
N ARG A 89 -20.79 11.63 8.64
CA ARG A 89 -21.93 12.22 7.91
C ARG A 89 -21.67 12.47 6.41
N GLY A 90 -20.62 11.86 5.87
CA GLY A 90 -20.39 11.83 4.43
C GLY A 90 -21.62 11.27 3.73
N ASN A 91 -22.26 12.08 2.88
CA ASN A 91 -23.52 11.85 2.16
C ASN A 91 -24.81 12.45 2.76
N ARG A 92 -24.75 13.39 3.73
CA ARG A 92 -25.93 14.19 4.10
C ARG A 92 -26.18 15.42 3.21
N PHE A 93 -25.46 15.59 2.10
CA PHE A 93 -25.65 16.75 1.23
C PHE A 93 -26.73 16.56 0.15
N LEU A 94 -27.16 15.32 -0.11
CA LEU A 94 -28.22 15.02 -1.09
C LEU A 94 -29.61 15.55 -0.69
N LYS A 95 -29.77 16.27 0.43
CA LYS A 95 -31.09 16.60 0.98
C LYS A 95 -31.39 18.04 1.36
N THR A 96 -30.46 18.98 1.28
CA THR A 96 -30.78 20.37 1.67
C THR A 96 -30.40 21.35 0.58
N HIS A 97 -31.42 21.94 -0.02
CA HIS A 97 -31.31 23.06 -0.93
C HIS A 97 -30.68 24.25 -0.19
N TYR A 98 -29.91 25.04 -0.92
CA TYR A 98 -29.14 26.23 -0.49
C TYR A 98 -27.75 25.96 0.08
N SER A 99 -26.73 26.14 -0.77
CA SER A 99 -25.46 26.68 -0.31
C SER A 99 -24.71 27.37 -1.45
N SER A 100 -24.41 28.65 -1.24
CA SER A 100 -23.49 29.49 -2.02
C SER A 100 -22.00 29.18 -1.71
N LEU A 101 -21.70 28.01 -1.15
CA LEU A 101 -20.35 27.57 -0.82
C LEU A 101 -19.80 26.63 -1.91
N ARG A 102 -18.48 26.67 -2.10
CA ARG A 102 -17.74 25.73 -2.97
C ARG A 102 -18.03 24.30 -2.51
N ALA A 103 -18.87 23.58 -3.26
CA ALA A 103 -19.22 22.20 -2.98
C ALA A 103 -18.17 21.28 -3.60
N PHE A 104 -17.58 20.42 -2.78
CA PHE A 104 -16.74 19.31 -3.24
C PHE A 104 -17.55 18.02 -3.15
N PHE A 105 -17.73 17.35 -4.28
CA PHE A 105 -18.37 16.04 -4.34
C PHE A 105 -17.30 14.96 -4.33
N SER A 106 -17.48 13.90 -3.54
CA SER A 106 -16.64 12.70 -3.58
C SER A 106 -17.51 11.52 -3.98
N ILE A 107 -17.30 10.99 -5.19
CA ILE A 107 -18.07 9.85 -5.69
C ILE A 107 -17.14 8.64 -5.73
N PRO A 108 -17.36 7.60 -4.90
CA PRO A 108 -16.58 6.37 -4.94
C PRO A 108 -16.69 5.72 -6.31
N LEU A 109 -15.56 5.38 -6.95
CA LEU A 109 -15.52 4.74 -8.26
C LEU A 109 -16.23 3.38 -8.31
N SER A 110 -16.47 2.74 -7.16
CA SER A 110 -17.30 1.53 -7.03
C SER A 110 -18.79 1.75 -7.32
N GLU A 111 -19.29 2.98 -7.22
CA GLU A 111 -20.71 3.32 -7.36
C GLU A 111 -21.09 3.78 -8.79
N TRP A 112 -20.13 3.93 -9.70
CA TRP A 112 -20.35 4.44 -11.07
C TRP A 112 -20.98 3.43 -12.03
N ARG A 113 -21.24 2.18 -11.61
CA ARG A 113 -21.89 1.14 -12.44
C ARG A 113 -23.40 1.33 -12.64
N LEU A 114 -24.00 2.41 -12.13
CA LEU A 114 -25.45 2.60 -12.09
C LEU A 114 -26.01 3.82 -12.84
N TRP A 115 -25.22 4.48 -13.69
CA TRP A 115 -25.78 5.43 -14.66
C TRP A 115 -25.94 4.76 -16.05
N PRO A 116 -27.14 4.81 -16.67
CA PRO A 116 -27.36 4.36 -18.04
C PRO A 116 -26.68 5.27 -19.07
#